data_AF-A0AAI9GB19-F1
#
_entry.id   AF-A0AAI9GB19-F1
#
_cell.length_a   1.000
_cell.length_b   1.000
_cell.length_c   1.000
_cell.angle_alpha   90.00
_cell.angle_beta   90.00
_cell.angle_gamma   90.00
#
_symmetry.space_group_name_H-M   'P 1'
#
loop_
_entity.id
_entity.type
_entity.pdbx_description
1 polymer ?
#
loop_
_entity_poly.entity_id
_entity_poly.type
_entity_poly.pdbx_seq_one_letter_code
_entity_poly.pdbx_strand_id
1 'polypeptide(L)'
;MTTQNTGNRKGKVGDQEVVFEVTVTLNNGHICGAEGLLKSPQGIQNQLAGATVDLLDEATGNIYAVFVAPHRFSFMDGYIKVDQLF
;
A
#
# COMPACT_ATOMS: atom_id res chain seq x y z
N MET A 1 18.82 7.46 -13.18
CA MET A 1 18.12 6.29 -13.76
C MET A 1 16.83 6.12 -13.00
N THR A 2 15.71 6.00 -13.72
CA THR A 2 14.39 5.77 -13.11
C THR A 2 14.05 4.29 -13.22
N THR A 3 13.68 3.66 -12.11
CA THR A 3 13.25 2.26 -12.07
C THR A 3 11.90 2.15 -11.37
N GLN A 4 11.15 1.10 -11.68
CA GLN A 4 9.90 0.78 -11.00
C GLN A 4 10.00 -0.61 -10.40
N ASN A 5 9.64 -0.73 -9.12
CA ASN A 5 9.55 -2.01 -8.42
C ASN A 5 8.11 -2.21 -7.99
N THR A 6 7.58 -3.41 -8.20
CA THR A 6 6.22 -3.78 -7.82
C THR A 6 6.26 -4.97 -6.87
N GLY A 7 5.61 -4.83 -5.72
CA GLY A 7 5.50 -5.86 -4.70
C GLY A 7 4.04 -6.22 -4.44
N ASN A 8 3.72 -7.52 -4.44
CA ASN A 8 2.42 -8.02 -4.03
C ASN A 8 2.50 -8.47 -2.56
N ARG A 9 1.52 -8.08 -1.74
CA ARG A 9 1.53 -8.25 -0.29
C ARG A 9 0.17 -8.69 0.23
N LYS A 10 0.22 -9.29 1.42
CA LYS A 10 -0.94 -9.58 2.27
C LYS A 10 -0.85 -8.70 3.51
N GLY A 11 -1.99 -8.23 3.97
CA GLY A 11 -2.07 -7.31 5.07
C GLY A 11 -3.36 -7.38 5.82
N LYS A 12 -3.51 -6.47 6.77
CA LYS A 12 -4.73 -6.28 7.54
C LYS A 12 -5.10 -4.81 7.68
N VAL A 13 -6.40 -4.55 7.72
CA VAL A 13 -6.99 -3.28 8.16
C VAL A 13 -7.95 -3.60 9.30
N GLY A 14 -7.54 -3.31 10.54
CA GLY A 14 -8.20 -3.86 11.72
C GLY A 14 -8.17 -5.40 11.67
N ASP A 15 -9.34 -6.03 11.79
CA ASP A 15 -9.49 -7.50 11.72
C ASP A 15 -9.68 -8.03 10.28
N GLN A 16 -9.71 -7.15 9.27
CA GLN A 16 -9.97 -7.55 7.88
C GLN A 16 -8.69 -7.88 7.15
N GLU A 17 -8.60 -9.08 6.58
CA GLU A 17 -7.50 -9.47 5.69
C GLU A 17 -7.63 -8.77 4.33
N VAL A 18 -6.52 -8.25 3.84
CA VAL A 18 -6.43 -7.58 2.54
C VAL A 18 -5.26 -8.09 1.73
N VAL A 19 -5.43 -8.07 0.40
CA VAL A 19 -4.33 -8.29 -0.56
C VAL A 19 -4.12 -6.99 -1.29
N PHE A 20 -2.87 -6.58 -1.43
CA PHE A 20 -2.53 -5.34 -2.09
C PHE A 20 -1.26 -5.46 -2.91
N GLU A 21 -1.12 -4.57 -3.88
CA GLU A 21 0.08 -4.38 -4.67
C GLU A 21 0.58 -2.96 -4.46
N VAL A 22 1.88 -2.80 -4.32
CA VAL A 22 2.53 -1.49 -4.25
C VAL A 22 3.53 -1.39 -5.38
N THR A 23 3.43 -0.32 -6.16
CA THR A 23 4.43 0.03 -7.17
C THR A 23 5.15 1.29 -6.71
N VAL A 24 6.47 1.20 -6.53
CA VAL A 24 7.31 2.37 -6.28
C VAL A 24 8.05 2.79 -7.54
N THR A 25 8.19 4.09 -7.70
CA THR A 25 9.09 4.70 -8.68
C THR A 25 10.31 5.25 -7.95
N LEU A 26 11.48 4.79 -8.35
CA LEU A 26 12.77 5.20 -7.81
C LEU A 26 13.46 6.11 -8.81
N ASN A 27 14.03 7.22 -8.36
CA ASN A 27 14.96 8.04 -9.14
C ASN A 27 16.31 8.08 -8.43
N ASN A 28 17.35 7.52 -9.06
CA ASN A 28 18.69 7.38 -8.49
C ASN A 28 18.68 6.67 -7.12
N GLY A 29 17.85 5.63 -6.97
CA GLY A 29 17.74 4.84 -5.73
C GLY A 29 16.85 5.46 -4.64
N HIS A 30 16.31 6.67 -4.85
CA HIS A 30 15.39 7.32 -3.93
C HIS A 30 13.95 7.17 -4.39
N ILE A 31 13.03 6.85 -3.48
CA ILE A 31 11.59 6.79 -3.78
C ILE A 31 11.08 8.20 -4.09
N CYS A 32 10.62 8.42 -5.33
CA CYS A 32 9.98 9.66 -5.75
C CYS A 32 8.48 9.51 -5.98
N GLY A 33 7.96 8.27 -5.97
CA GLY A 33 6.54 7.97 -6.09
C GLY A 33 6.22 6.57 -5.56
N ALA A 34 5.03 6.40 -4.99
CA ALA A 34 4.48 5.09 -4.66
C ALA A 34 2.97 5.08 -4.86
N GLU A 35 2.47 4.04 -5.50
CA GLU A 35 1.04 3.82 -5.74
C GLU A 35 0.63 2.46 -5.18
N GLY A 36 -0.48 2.43 -4.43
CA GLY A 36 -1.06 1.22 -3.88
C GLY A 36 -2.33 0.81 -4.62
N LEU A 37 -2.48 -0.47 -4.90
CA LEU A 37 -3.68 -1.08 -5.47
C LEU A 37 -4.23 -2.13 -4.50
N LEU A 38 -5.49 -1.99 -4.11
CA LEU A 38 -6.18 -2.98 -3.28
C LEU A 38 -6.74 -4.08 -4.19
N LYS A 39 -6.24 -5.30 -4.04
CA LYS A 39 -6.64 -6.49 -4.82
C LYS A 39 -7.64 -7.38 -4.07
N SER A 40 -8.06 -6.99 -2.87
CA SER A 40 -9.08 -7.68 -2.06
C SER A 40 -10.44 -7.77 -2.76
N PRO A 41 -11.37 -8.65 -2.33
CA PRO A 41 -12.74 -8.69 -2.87
C PRO A 41 -13.46 -7.32 -2.78
N GLN A 42 -14.32 -7.03 -3.76
CA GLN A 42 -15.01 -5.74 -3.90
C GLN A 42 -15.77 -5.29 -2.64
N GLY A 43 -16.32 -6.23 -1.86
CA GLY A 43 -16.96 -5.94 -0.58
C GLY A 43 -16.04 -5.21 0.40
N ILE A 44 -14.79 -5.68 0.55
CA ILE A 44 -13.79 -5.04 1.41
C ILE A 44 -13.37 -3.70 0.82
N GLN A 45 -13.14 -3.64 -0.50
CA GLN A 45 -12.75 -2.39 -1.16
C GLN A 45 -13.80 -1.29 -0.95
N ASN A 46 -15.09 -1.62 -1.05
CA ASN A 46 -16.18 -0.68 -0.84
C ASN A 46 -16.31 -0.25 0.63
N GLN A 47 -16.03 -1.14 1.58
CA GLN A 47 -16.05 -0.81 3.01
C GLN A 47 -14.93 0.17 3.38
N LEU A 48 -13.77 0.03 2.77
CA LEU A 48 -12.61 0.88 3.03
C LEU A 48 -12.62 2.18 2.21
N ALA A 49 -13.39 2.25 1.12
CA ALA A 49 -13.40 3.39 0.21
C ALA A 49 -13.75 4.71 0.92
N GLY A 50 -12.90 5.72 0.74
CA GLY A 50 -13.03 7.05 1.34
C GLY A 50 -12.48 7.17 2.75
N ALA A 51 -11.91 6.09 3.33
CA ALA A 51 -11.35 6.10 4.67
C ALA A 51 -9.83 6.25 4.69
N THR A 52 -9.31 6.85 5.76
CA THR A 52 -7.91 6.72 6.16
C THR A 52 -7.81 5.58 7.16
N VAL A 53 -6.95 4.61 6.88
CA VAL A 53 -6.81 3.39 7.67
C VAL A 53 -5.35 3.04 7.90
N ASP A 54 -5.10 2.30 8.97
CA ASP A 54 -3.81 1.66 9.23
C ASP A 54 -3.75 0.32 8.50
N LEU A 55 -2.89 0.25 7.49
CA LEU A 55 -2.61 -0.96 6.72
C LEU A 55 -1.38 -1.66 7.29
N LEU A 56 -1.58 -2.81 7.92
CA LEU A 56 -0.51 -3.70 8.37
C LEU A 56 -0.04 -4.57 7.20
N ASP A 57 1.26 -4.59 6.89
CA ASP A 57 1.89 -5.62 6.05
C ASP A 57 2.26 -6.84 6.92
N GLU A 58 1.69 -8.00 6.64
CA GLU A 58 1.93 -9.19 7.47
C GLU A 58 3.34 -9.75 7.33
N ALA A 59 4.03 -9.49 6.21
CA ALA A 59 5.38 -10.00 6.00
C ALA A 59 6.42 -9.27 6.86
N THR A 60 6.28 -7.96 7.01
CA THR A 60 7.24 -7.11 7.73
C THR A 60 6.76 -6.67 9.11
N GLY A 61 5.46 -6.75 9.39
CA GLY A 61 4.83 -6.20 10.59
C GLY A 61 4.75 -4.66 10.59
N ASN A 62 5.07 -4.01 9.46
CA ASN A 62 4.98 -2.56 9.35
C ASN A 62 3.54 -2.11 9.16
N ILE A 63 3.21 -0.95 9.74
CA ILE A 63 1.92 -0.29 9.59
C ILE A 63 2.11 0.97 8.76
N TYR A 64 1.22 1.16 7.79
CA TYR A 64 1.19 2.29 6.88
C TYR A 64 -0.16 3.01 7.02
N ALA A 65 -0.16 4.29 7.38
CA ALA A 65 -1.36 5.11 7.29
C ALA A 65 -1.65 5.38 5.80
N VAL A 66 -2.79 4.91 5.31
CA VAL A 66 -3.17 5.01 3.91
C VAL A 66 -4.57 5.59 3.75
N PHE A 67 -4.75 6.47 2.76
CA PHE A 67 -6.08 6.87 2.30
C PHE A 67 -6.51 5.94 1.17
N VAL A 68 -7.65 5.28 1.35
CA VAL A 68 -8.20 4.33 0.39
C VAL A 68 -9.20 5.04 -0.52
N ALA A 69 -8.86 5.16 -1.80
CA ALA A 69 -9.79 5.51 -2.86
C ALA A 69 -10.36 4.21 -3.51
N PRO A 70 -11.37 4.29 -4.40
CA PRO A 70 -11.85 3.11 -5.11
C PRO A 70 -10.69 2.37 -5.79
N HIS A 71 -10.49 1.10 -5.42
CA HIS A 71 -9.45 0.18 -5.90
C HIS A 71 -7.99 0.53 -5.56
N ARG A 72 -7.69 1.73 -5.07
CA ARG A 72 -6.31 2.22 -4.88
C ARG A 72 -6.13 2.87 -3.52
N PHE A 73 -4.90 3.00 -3.06
CA PHE A 73 -4.61 3.78 -1.87
C PHE A 73 -3.35 4.61 -2.03
N SER A 74 -3.25 5.64 -1.21
CA SER A 74 -2.11 6.55 -1.15
C SER A 74 -1.56 6.58 0.26
N PHE A 75 -0.24 6.57 0.39
CA PHE A 75 0.43 6.69 1.69
C PHE A 75 0.32 8.12 2.20
N MET A 76 -0.11 8.27 3.47
CA MET A 76 -0.35 9.57 4.09
C MET A 76 0.93 10.12 4.74
N ASP A 77 1.77 9.25 5.29
CA ASP A 77 2.99 9.64 6.02
C ASP A 77 4.25 9.63 5.12
N GLY A 78 4.05 9.84 3.80
CA GLY A 78 5.10 9.70 2.80
C GLY A 78 5.53 8.25 2.58
N TYR A 79 6.76 8.04 2.10
CA TYR A 79 7.26 6.72 1.68
C TYR A 79 8.13 6.02 2.74
N ILE A 80 7.84 6.26 4.01
CA ILE A 80 8.56 5.66 5.13
C ILE A 80 8.39 4.13 5.08
N LYS A 81 9.51 3.40 5.01
CA LYS A 81 9.58 1.92 4.96
C LYS A 81 8.86 1.28 3.78
N VAL A 82 8.49 2.05 2.76
CA VAL A 82 7.86 1.50 1.55
C VAL A 82 8.88 0.66 0.75
N ASP A 83 10.18 0.97 0.85
CA ASP A 83 11.29 0.18 0.31
C ASP A 83 11.31 -1.28 0.80
N GLN A 84 10.76 -1.55 1.99
CA GLN A 84 10.69 -2.91 2.55
C GLN A 84 9.59 -3.76 1.91
N LEU A 85 8.81 -3.21 0.97
CA LEU A 85 7.76 -3.91 0.24
C LEU A 85 8.26 -4.70 -0.99
N PHE A 86 9.59 -4.81 -1.18
CA PHE A 86 10.24 -5.47 -2.34
C PHE A 86 11.39 -6.38 -1.91
#